data_AF-A0A7Y5LD69-F1
#
_entry.id   AF-A0A7Y5LD69-F1
#
_cell.length_a   1.000
_cell.length_b   1.000
_cell.length_c   1.000
_cell.angle_alpha   90.00
_cell.angle_beta   90.00
_cell.angle_gamma   90.00
#
_symmetry.space_group_name_H-M   'P 1'
#
loop_
_entity.id
_entity.type
_entity.pdbx_description
1 polymer ?
#
loop_
_entity_poly.entity_id
_entity_poly.type
_entity_poly.pdbx_seq_one_letter_code
_entity_poly.pdbx_strand_id
1 'polypeptide(L)'
;MAEKITKRSEDYSQWYIDIIVQAQLADYAPVKGCMVIRPNGYAIWEHIQQALDKMFKDTGHVNAYFPLFIPESFMNKEKEHVEGFSPECAVVTHGGGKKLEENLYIRPTSETIIWSMYQKWIQSYRDLPILINQWANVVRWEMRTRLFLRTTEFLWQEGHTAHATYDDAEEETVRMLNVYKTFAEEYMALPVFHGKKTESEKFAGALHTYCIEAMMQDKKALQAGTSHNLGENFAKAFDVKFQDANKELRYVWATSWGVSTRLIGALIMAHSDDNGLVLPPKLAPTQVVIIPIFKDDAEKQQTVDAARKIKMQLIEKNIRVHIDDRDQYRPGWKFNEWELKGVPIRMELGPKDLAAGQVVCARRDKTEKTDKITMKLEEISSKIPLLLDEIQKNLFDRAKKFRDDHTFQASSYDELKKYMEDDAGFVQCFWAGSREDETRLKDEMKATVRCIPFDQSGEKGKCIVTGKETNVKVIIGKAY
;
A
#
# COMPACT_ATOMS: atom_id res chain seq x y z
N MET A 1 30.47 -9.43 3.78
CA MET A 1 29.75 -8.77 4.90
C MET A 1 28.59 -8.04 4.26
N ALA A 2 27.39 -8.05 4.83
CA ALA A 2 26.34 -7.16 4.36
C ALA A 2 26.89 -5.73 4.39
N GLU A 3 26.68 -4.95 3.32
CA GLU A 3 27.03 -3.53 3.38
C GLU A 3 26.23 -2.88 4.50
N LYS A 4 26.86 -1.92 5.18
CA LYS A 4 26.26 -1.28 6.34
C LYS A 4 25.06 -0.46 5.87
N ILE A 5 23.87 -0.76 6.40
CA ILE A 5 22.67 0.08 6.23
C ILE A 5 22.96 1.46 6.84
N THR A 6 22.77 2.52 6.06
CA THR A 6 22.81 3.91 6.54
C THR A 6 21.75 4.10 7.62
N LYS A 7 22.08 4.79 8.73
CA LYS A 7 21.08 5.03 9.79
C LYS A 7 20.01 6.01 9.31
N ARG A 8 18.76 5.80 9.75
CA ARG A 8 17.64 6.73 9.46
C ARG A 8 17.93 8.17 9.87
N SER A 9 18.64 8.36 10.98
CA SER A 9 19.01 9.68 11.51
C SER A 9 20.08 10.40 10.67
N GLU A 10 20.82 9.68 9.83
CA GLU A 10 21.90 10.23 9.00
C GLU A 10 21.36 10.57 7.60
N ASP A 11 20.72 9.61 6.93
CA ASP A 11 20.05 9.83 5.64
C ASP A 11 18.89 8.84 5.47
N TYR A 12 17.66 9.31 5.70
CA TYR A 12 16.45 8.50 5.58
C TYR A 12 16.19 8.02 4.15
N SER A 13 16.64 8.77 3.14
CA SER A 13 16.46 8.39 1.73
C SER A 13 17.41 7.27 1.36
N GLN A 14 18.67 7.36 1.76
CA GLN A 14 19.64 6.29 1.55
C GLN A 14 19.30 5.04 2.38
N TRP A 15 18.91 5.19 3.66
CA TRP A 15 18.43 4.08 4.49
C TRP A 15 17.34 3.27 3.78
N TYR A 16 16.33 3.93 3.23
CA TYR A 16 15.24 3.26 2.52
C TYR A 16 15.72 2.42 1.32
N ILE A 17 16.68 2.95 0.55
CA ILE A 17 17.27 2.23 -0.59
C ILE A 17 18.13 1.06 -0.09
N ASP A 18 18.93 1.26 0.96
CA ASP A 18 19.75 0.21 1.57
C ASP A 18 18.86 -0.96 2.02
N ILE A 19 17.73 -0.70 2.68
CA ILE A 19 16.79 -1.75 3.08
C ILE A 19 16.30 -2.55 1.87
N ILE A 20 15.88 -1.89 0.80
CA ILE A 20 15.36 -2.55 -0.41
C ILE A 20 16.41 -3.45 -1.06
N VAL A 21 17.63 -2.94 -1.23
CA VAL A 21 18.72 -3.65 -1.91
C VAL A 21 19.23 -4.80 -1.02
N GLN A 22 19.51 -4.53 0.25
CA GLN A 22 20.09 -5.52 1.17
C GLN A 22 19.09 -6.64 1.52
N ALA A 23 17.79 -6.32 1.65
CA ALA A 23 16.74 -7.33 1.80
C ALA A 23 16.34 -8.02 0.48
N GLN A 24 16.95 -7.61 -0.65
CA GLN A 24 16.73 -8.17 -1.98
C GLN A 24 15.27 -8.07 -2.43
N LEU A 25 14.63 -6.91 -2.20
CA LEU A 25 13.23 -6.65 -2.58
C LEU A 25 13.10 -6.20 -4.04
N ALA A 26 13.97 -5.31 -4.50
CA ALA A 26 14.00 -4.83 -5.87
C ALA A 26 15.39 -4.32 -6.25
N ASP A 27 15.70 -4.35 -7.55
CA ASP A 27 16.88 -3.73 -8.15
C ASP A 27 16.46 -2.64 -9.16
N TYR A 28 17.35 -1.70 -9.44
CA TYR A 28 17.12 -0.70 -10.50
C TYR A 28 17.16 -1.37 -11.88
N ALA A 29 16.14 -1.14 -12.70
CA ALA A 29 16.14 -1.59 -14.08
C ALA A 29 17.03 -0.66 -14.95
N PRO A 30 17.51 -1.12 -16.12
CA PRO A 30 18.22 -0.25 -17.06
C PRO A 30 17.38 0.92 -17.59
N VAL A 31 16.05 0.79 -17.58
CA VAL A 31 15.11 1.85 -17.97
C VAL A 31 14.91 2.80 -16.80
N LYS A 32 15.09 4.11 -17.05
CA LYS A 32 14.96 5.15 -16.03
C LYS A 32 13.62 5.05 -15.31
N GLY A 33 13.69 4.94 -13.99
CA GLY A 33 12.52 4.94 -13.12
C GLY A 33 11.76 3.61 -13.06
N CYS A 34 12.16 2.59 -13.82
CA CYS A 34 11.66 1.24 -13.68
C CYS A 34 12.46 0.45 -12.63
N MET A 35 11.85 -0.59 -12.10
CA MET A 35 12.47 -1.50 -11.13
C MET A 35 12.27 -2.95 -11.55
N VAL A 36 13.24 -3.79 -11.22
CA VAL A 36 13.07 -5.25 -11.24
C VAL A 36 12.66 -5.68 -9.84
N ILE A 37 11.40 -6.05 -9.64
CA ILE A 37 10.92 -6.56 -8.35
C ILE A 37 11.46 -7.99 -8.20
N ARG A 38 12.32 -8.21 -7.20
CA ARG A 38 12.93 -9.51 -6.93
C ARG A 38 11.94 -10.43 -6.21
N PRO A 39 12.21 -11.76 -6.14
CA PRO A 39 11.28 -12.71 -5.53
C PRO A 39 10.79 -12.34 -4.13
N ASN A 40 11.65 -11.80 -3.25
CA ASN A 40 11.20 -11.39 -1.91
C ASN A 40 10.22 -10.21 -1.95
N GLY A 41 10.48 -9.21 -2.79
CA GLY A 41 9.57 -8.06 -2.96
C GLY A 41 8.28 -8.45 -3.65
N TYR A 42 8.36 -9.32 -4.66
CA TYR A 42 7.19 -9.79 -5.41
C TYR A 42 6.31 -10.69 -4.56
N ALA A 43 6.88 -11.53 -3.70
CA ALA A 43 6.10 -12.33 -2.74
C ALA A 43 5.29 -11.47 -1.75
N ILE A 44 5.80 -10.30 -1.36
CA ILE A 44 5.00 -9.34 -0.58
C ILE A 44 3.83 -8.81 -1.42
N TRP A 45 4.07 -8.48 -2.69
CA TRP A 45 3.01 -8.06 -3.62
C TRP A 45 1.96 -9.15 -3.83
N GLU A 46 2.36 -10.41 -3.98
CA GLU A 46 1.44 -11.55 -4.11
C GLU A 46 0.54 -11.70 -2.87
N HIS A 47 1.08 -11.50 -1.66
CA HIS A 47 0.27 -11.54 -0.45
C HIS A 47 -0.67 -10.34 -0.32
N ILE A 48 -0.24 -9.14 -0.72
CA ILE A 48 -1.12 -7.97 -0.83
C ILE A 48 -2.25 -8.28 -1.81
N GLN A 49 -1.91 -8.81 -2.98
CA GLN A 49 -2.85 -9.17 -4.03
C GLN A 49 -3.86 -10.21 -3.54
N GLN A 50 -3.43 -11.32 -2.96
CA GLN A 50 -4.31 -12.39 -2.50
C GLN A 50 -5.31 -11.90 -1.43
N ALA A 51 -4.84 -11.09 -0.47
CA ALA A 51 -5.69 -10.56 0.58
C ALA A 51 -6.75 -9.60 0.04
N LEU A 52 -6.33 -8.62 -0.78
CA LEU A 52 -7.24 -7.64 -1.38
C LEU A 52 -8.20 -8.30 -2.39
N ASP A 53 -7.70 -9.18 -3.25
CA ASP A 53 -8.51 -9.91 -4.23
C ASP A 53 -9.59 -10.74 -3.57
N LYS A 54 -9.29 -11.35 -2.41
CA LYS A 54 -10.30 -12.00 -1.58
C LYS A 54 -11.35 -11.00 -1.08
N MET A 55 -10.94 -9.87 -0.52
CA MET A 55 -11.87 -8.85 -0.01
C MET A 55 -12.78 -8.27 -1.11
N PHE A 56 -12.26 -8.11 -2.33
CA PHE A 56 -13.04 -7.66 -3.48
C PHE A 56 -14.06 -8.74 -3.89
N LYS A 57 -13.65 -10.01 -3.94
CA LYS A 57 -14.57 -11.13 -4.23
C LYS A 57 -15.66 -11.29 -3.16
N ASP A 58 -15.31 -11.09 -1.89
CA ASP A 58 -16.27 -11.12 -0.78
C ASP A 58 -17.34 -10.01 -0.89
N THR A 59 -17.09 -8.96 -1.69
CA THR A 59 -18.03 -7.86 -1.98
C THR A 59 -18.70 -7.97 -3.36
N GLY A 60 -18.53 -9.09 -4.06
CA GLY A 60 -19.18 -9.36 -5.35
C GLY A 60 -18.41 -8.89 -6.58
N HIS A 61 -17.20 -8.36 -6.42
CA HIS A 61 -16.36 -7.95 -7.55
C HIS A 61 -15.80 -9.15 -8.31
N VAL A 62 -15.65 -8.98 -9.62
CA VAL A 62 -15.05 -9.96 -10.51
C VAL A 62 -13.83 -9.38 -11.24
N ASN A 63 -12.82 -10.21 -11.44
CA ASN A 63 -11.63 -9.78 -12.16
C ASN A 63 -11.86 -9.82 -13.67
N ALA A 64 -11.36 -8.80 -14.36
CA ALA A 64 -11.24 -8.76 -15.81
C ALA A 64 -9.84 -8.25 -16.21
N TYR A 65 -9.54 -8.31 -17.50
CA TYR A 65 -8.31 -7.75 -18.05
C TYR A 65 -8.61 -6.99 -19.33
N PHE A 66 -8.27 -5.71 -19.33
CA PHE A 66 -8.31 -4.80 -20.46
C PHE A 66 -6.90 -4.60 -21.02
N PRO A 67 -6.77 -4.36 -22.33
CA PRO A 67 -5.47 -4.18 -22.97
C PRO A 67 -4.64 -3.04 -22.37
N LEU A 68 -3.31 -3.21 -22.46
CA LEU A 68 -2.33 -2.18 -22.08
C LEU A 68 -2.42 -0.91 -22.95
N PHE A 69 -2.72 -1.10 -24.23
CA PHE A 69 -2.72 -0.04 -25.24
C PHE A 69 -4.09 0.62 -25.36
N ILE A 70 -4.11 1.95 -25.28
CA ILE A 70 -5.30 2.79 -25.39
C ILE A 70 -5.19 3.63 -26.67
N PRO A 71 -6.19 3.61 -27.57
CA PRO A 71 -6.20 4.49 -28.75
C PRO A 71 -6.18 5.97 -28.38
N GLU A 72 -5.41 6.78 -29.10
CA GLU A 72 -5.36 8.25 -28.91
C GLU A 72 -6.76 8.90 -29.00
N SER A 73 -7.63 8.40 -29.87
CA SER A 73 -9.02 8.83 -29.98
C SER A 73 -9.83 8.65 -28.69
N PHE A 74 -9.50 7.66 -27.85
CA PHE A 74 -10.19 7.44 -26.58
C PHE A 74 -9.72 8.42 -25.51
N MET A 75 -8.43 8.73 -25.50
CA MET A 75 -7.89 9.78 -24.62
C MET A 75 -8.61 11.10 -24.89
N ASN A 76 -8.73 11.50 -26.15
CA ASN A 76 -9.34 12.78 -26.55
C ASN A 76 -10.83 12.97 -26.19
N LYS A 77 -11.54 11.92 -25.73
CA LYS A 77 -12.94 12.02 -25.29
C LYS A 77 -13.10 12.64 -23.90
N GLU A 78 -12.07 12.61 -23.06
CA GLU A 78 -12.11 13.16 -21.71
C GLU A 78 -10.95 14.17 -21.57
N LYS A 79 -11.24 15.46 -21.77
CA LYS A 79 -10.22 16.53 -21.78
C LYS A 79 -9.64 16.84 -20.41
N GLU A 80 -10.43 16.79 -19.33
CA GLU A 80 -9.97 17.14 -17.97
C GLU A 80 -8.99 16.06 -17.44
N HIS A 81 -9.31 14.80 -17.69
CA HIS A 81 -8.47 13.62 -17.45
C HIS A 81 -7.22 13.66 -18.33
N VAL A 82 -7.35 13.95 -19.64
CA VAL A 82 -6.17 14.09 -20.52
C VAL A 82 -5.24 15.20 -20.07
N GLU A 83 -5.74 16.37 -19.69
CA GLU A 83 -4.88 17.46 -19.21
C GLU A 83 -4.10 17.06 -17.96
N GLY A 84 -4.69 16.25 -17.08
CA GLY A 84 -4.03 15.71 -15.89
C GLY A 84 -2.93 14.67 -16.18
N PHE A 85 -3.07 13.86 -17.24
CA PHE A 85 -2.15 12.75 -17.55
C PHE A 85 -1.23 12.97 -18.74
N SER A 86 -1.54 13.91 -19.64
CA SER A 86 -0.84 14.09 -20.92
C SER A 86 0.67 14.27 -20.78
N PRO A 87 1.21 14.99 -19.79
CA PRO A 87 2.67 15.11 -19.62
C PRO A 87 3.36 13.79 -19.23
N GLU A 88 2.61 12.83 -18.70
CA GLU A 88 3.13 11.60 -18.10
C GLU A 88 2.90 10.35 -18.99
N CYS A 89 2.27 10.50 -20.15
CA CYS A 89 1.93 9.35 -21.00
C CYS A 89 3.10 8.90 -21.89
N ALA A 90 3.35 7.59 -21.93
CA ALA A 90 4.18 6.97 -22.96
C ALA A 90 3.33 6.59 -24.17
N VAL A 91 3.82 6.90 -25.38
CA VAL A 91 3.05 6.73 -26.63
C VAL A 91 3.81 5.86 -27.63
N VAL A 92 3.17 4.80 -28.08
CA VAL A 92 3.64 3.94 -29.18
C VAL A 92 3.18 4.53 -30.50
N THR A 93 4.14 4.96 -31.31
CA THR A 93 3.91 5.54 -32.64
C THR A 93 4.34 4.60 -33.79
N HIS A 94 5.10 3.55 -33.46
CA HIS A 94 5.61 2.57 -34.41
C HIS A 94 5.39 1.15 -33.87
N GLY A 95 4.90 0.26 -34.73
CA GLY A 95 4.68 -1.16 -34.42
C GLY A 95 5.01 -2.02 -35.62
N GLY A 96 5.67 -3.17 -35.41
CA GLY A 96 6.07 -4.07 -36.50
C GLY A 96 6.98 -3.41 -37.55
N GLY A 97 7.75 -2.37 -37.18
CA GLY A 97 8.64 -1.64 -38.07
C GLY A 97 7.97 -0.56 -38.94
N LYS A 98 6.67 -0.29 -38.77
CA LYS A 98 5.95 0.78 -39.49
C LYS A 98 5.33 1.78 -38.53
N LYS A 99 5.14 3.01 -39.00
CA LYS A 99 4.34 4.01 -38.28
C LYS A 99 2.89 3.52 -38.21
N LEU A 100 2.27 3.64 -37.04
CA LEU A 100 0.87 3.27 -36.85
C LEU A 100 -0.07 4.30 -37.49
N GLU A 101 -1.25 3.84 -37.91
CA GLU A 101 -2.32 4.74 -38.41
C GLU A 101 -2.86 5.65 -37.30
N GLU A 102 -2.93 5.12 -36.08
CA GLU A 102 -3.30 5.84 -34.86
C GLU A 102 -2.26 5.57 -33.77
N ASN A 103 -1.90 6.60 -33.01
CA ASN A 103 -1.01 6.44 -31.86
C ASN A 103 -1.68 5.62 -30.76
N LEU A 104 -0.90 4.78 -30.07
CA LEU A 104 -1.39 3.99 -28.95
C LEU A 104 -0.70 4.43 -27.66
N TYR A 105 -1.48 4.90 -26.71
CA TYR A 105 -1.03 5.27 -25.38
C TYR A 105 -0.84 4.01 -24.54
N ILE A 106 0.28 3.92 -23.83
CA ILE A 106 0.42 2.93 -22.75
C ILE A 106 -0.37 3.46 -21.57
N ARG A 107 -1.32 2.67 -21.04
CA ARG A 107 -2.25 3.13 -19.99
C ARG A 107 -1.51 3.81 -18.82
N PRO A 108 -1.80 5.08 -18.50
CA PRO A 108 -1.48 5.66 -17.20
C PRO A 108 -2.52 5.26 -16.14
N THR A 109 -3.70 4.85 -16.62
CA THR A 109 -4.87 4.32 -15.93
C THR A 109 -5.87 3.82 -17.00
N SER A 110 -6.83 2.93 -16.66
CA SER A 110 -7.64 2.23 -17.67
C SER A 110 -9.06 2.78 -17.89
N GLU A 111 -9.45 3.94 -17.32
CA GLU A 111 -10.82 4.46 -17.43
C GLU A 111 -11.30 4.51 -18.89
N THR A 112 -10.55 5.14 -19.77
CA THR A 112 -11.02 5.38 -21.16
C THR A 112 -11.26 4.09 -21.94
N ILE A 113 -10.41 3.06 -21.78
CA ILE A 113 -10.62 1.76 -22.42
C ILE A 113 -11.77 0.99 -21.78
N ILE A 114 -11.91 1.04 -20.45
CA ILE A 114 -13.00 0.35 -19.72
C ILE A 114 -14.36 0.95 -20.06
N TRP A 115 -14.51 2.27 -19.98
CA TRP A 115 -15.77 2.95 -20.26
C TRP A 115 -16.21 2.80 -21.72
N SER A 116 -15.27 2.67 -22.65
CA SER A 116 -15.57 2.31 -24.05
C SER A 116 -16.20 0.92 -24.21
N MET A 117 -15.85 -0.02 -23.31
CA MET A 117 -16.40 -1.37 -23.31
C MET A 117 -17.71 -1.43 -22.53
N TYR A 118 -17.83 -0.68 -21.43
CA TYR A 118 -19.09 -0.55 -20.68
C TYR A 118 -20.21 0.00 -21.54
N GLN A 119 -19.91 0.92 -22.47
CA GLN A 119 -20.86 1.39 -23.49
C GLN A 119 -21.51 0.25 -24.28
N LYS A 120 -20.77 -0.86 -24.52
CA LYS A 120 -21.25 -2.02 -25.28
C LYS A 120 -21.97 -3.04 -24.39
N TRP A 121 -21.55 -3.15 -23.14
CA TRP A 121 -22.04 -4.15 -22.20
C TRP A 121 -23.32 -3.73 -21.49
N ILE A 122 -23.46 -2.43 -21.21
CA ILE A 122 -24.59 -1.88 -20.47
C ILE A 122 -25.68 -1.44 -21.46
N GLN A 123 -26.87 -2.02 -21.34
CA GLN A 123 -28.04 -1.65 -22.14
C GLN A 123 -29.27 -1.40 -21.26
N SER A 124 -29.41 -2.15 -20.18
CA SER A 124 -30.57 -2.18 -19.29
C SER A 124 -30.14 -2.05 -17.83
N TYR A 125 -31.05 -1.61 -16.96
CA TYR A 125 -30.86 -1.66 -15.51
C TYR A 125 -30.52 -3.06 -14.98
N ARG A 126 -30.81 -4.12 -15.76
CA ARG A 126 -30.48 -5.52 -15.42
C ARG A 126 -29.01 -5.86 -15.58
N ASP A 127 -28.25 -5.04 -16.31
CA ASP A 127 -26.81 -5.20 -16.50
C ASP A 127 -26.02 -4.54 -15.36
N LEU A 128 -26.71 -3.86 -14.44
CA LEU A 128 -26.13 -3.10 -13.33
C LEU A 128 -26.43 -3.78 -11.98
N PRO A 129 -25.52 -3.68 -10.99
CA PRO A 129 -24.23 -3.01 -11.09
C PRO A 129 -23.19 -3.84 -11.85
N ILE A 130 -22.27 -3.17 -12.55
CA ILE A 130 -21.02 -3.80 -13.00
C ILE A 130 -19.97 -3.55 -11.92
N LEU A 131 -19.37 -4.63 -11.41
CA LEU A 131 -18.37 -4.62 -10.33
C LEU A 131 -17.08 -5.29 -10.80
N ILE A 132 -16.24 -4.56 -11.53
CA ILE A 132 -15.02 -5.12 -12.13
C ILE A 132 -13.75 -4.61 -11.45
N ASN A 133 -12.82 -5.54 -11.27
CA ASN A 133 -11.47 -5.29 -10.82
C ASN A 133 -10.43 -5.72 -11.87
N GLN A 134 -9.29 -5.03 -11.93
CA GLN A 134 -8.13 -5.42 -12.74
C GLN A 134 -6.84 -5.33 -11.93
N TRP A 135 -6.02 -6.39 -12.01
CA TRP A 135 -4.63 -6.38 -11.60
C TRP A 135 -3.73 -6.19 -12.83
N ALA A 136 -2.91 -5.16 -12.82
CA ALA A 136 -2.20 -4.69 -14.01
C ALA A 136 -0.93 -3.92 -13.68
N ASN A 137 -0.06 -3.74 -14.67
CA ASN A 137 0.93 -2.68 -14.68
C ASN A 137 0.37 -1.42 -15.36
N VAL A 138 0.86 -0.25 -14.97
CA VAL A 138 0.63 1.04 -15.65
C VAL A 138 1.94 1.79 -15.82
N VAL A 139 1.96 2.74 -16.75
CA VAL A 139 3.13 3.58 -17.03
C VAL A 139 2.78 5.05 -16.86
N ARG A 140 3.55 5.74 -16.02
CA ARG A 140 3.52 7.20 -15.83
C ARG A 140 4.94 7.75 -15.88
N TRP A 141 5.22 8.71 -16.74
CA TRP A 141 6.56 9.19 -17.04
C TRP A 141 7.11 10.13 -15.96
N GLU A 142 7.40 9.53 -14.80
CA GLU A 142 7.77 10.23 -13.58
C GLU A 142 9.18 10.81 -13.61
N MET A 143 9.30 12.11 -13.29
CA MET A 143 10.60 12.82 -13.34
C MET A 143 11.52 12.46 -12.17
N ARG A 144 10.94 12.16 -10.99
CA ARG A 144 11.66 11.86 -9.75
C ARG A 144 11.16 10.53 -9.19
N THR A 145 11.90 9.46 -9.46
CA THR A 145 11.51 8.12 -9.08
C THR A 145 12.17 7.64 -7.80
N ARG A 146 11.45 6.83 -7.03
CA ARG A 146 11.92 6.14 -5.83
C ARG A 146 11.25 4.76 -5.80
N LEU A 147 12.06 3.71 -5.67
CA LEU A 147 11.60 2.31 -5.71
C LEU A 147 10.34 2.10 -4.87
N PHE A 148 9.35 1.39 -5.41
CA PHE A 148 7.99 1.18 -4.90
C PHE A 148 7.12 2.44 -4.74
N LEU A 149 7.63 3.57 -4.26
CA LEU A 149 6.84 4.76 -3.94
C LEU A 149 6.37 5.53 -5.18
N ARG A 150 7.25 5.66 -6.17
CA ARG A 150 7.01 6.39 -7.42
C ARG A 150 7.97 5.87 -8.48
N THR A 151 7.47 5.05 -9.40
CA THR A 151 8.25 4.45 -10.49
C THR A 151 7.56 4.72 -11.82
N THR A 152 8.35 4.70 -12.91
CA THR A 152 7.82 4.93 -14.26
C THR A 152 6.81 3.86 -14.65
N GLU A 153 7.13 2.61 -14.34
CA GLU A 153 6.21 1.48 -14.41
C GLU A 153 5.97 0.97 -12.99
N PHE A 154 4.71 0.68 -12.65
CA PHE A 154 4.36 0.05 -11.38
C PHE A 154 3.21 -0.93 -11.54
N LEU A 155 3.18 -1.92 -10.64
CA LEU A 155 2.03 -2.82 -10.51
C LEU A 155 0.99 -2.19 -9.62
N TRP A 156 -0.26 -2.39 -9.98
CA TRP A 156 -1.38 -1.90 -9.22
C TRP A 156 -2.63 -2.75 -9.40
N GLN A 157 -3.61 -2.39 -8.59
CA GLN A 157 -4.98 -2.81 -8.74
C GLN A 157 -5.83 -1.57 -9.02
N GLU A 158 -6.75 -1.71 -9.97
CA GLU A 158 -7.76 -0.70 -10.30
C GLU A 158 -9.13 -1.35 -10.43
N GLY A 159 -10.09 -0.86 -9.66
CA GLY A 159 -11.49 -1.28 -9.69
C GLY A 159 -12.30 -0.21 -10.38
N HIS A 160 -13.23 -0.61 -11.24
CA HIS A 160 -14.07 0.27 -12.04
C HIS A 160 -15.49 -0.25 -12.01
N THR A 161 -16.43 0.55 -11.50
CA THR A 161 -17.81 0.11 -11.32
C THR A 161 -18.80 1.08 -11.96
N ALA A 162 -19.95 0.54 -12.36
CA ALA A 162 -21.06 1.31 -12.93
C ALA A 162 -22.36 0.95 -12.23
N HIS A 163 -23.11 1.97 -11.82
CA HIS A 163 -24.31 1.86 -10.99
C HIS A 163 -25.49 2.61 -11.61
N ALA A 164 -26.69 2.22 -11.22
CA ALA A 164 -27.92 2.86 -11.69
C ALA A 164 -28.17 4.21 -11.00
N THR A 165 -27.71 4.39 -9.77
CA THR A 165 -28.00 5.56 -8.93
C THR A 165 -26.76 6.16 -8.29
N TYR A 166 -26.87 7.43 -7.88
CA TYR A 166 -25.84 8.12 -7.12
C TYR A 166 -25.56 7.41 -5.78
N ASP A 167 -26.61 7.01 -5.07
CA ASP A 167 -26.50 6.40 -3.74
C ASP A 167 -25.74 5.06 -3.80
N ASP A 168 -26.01 4.22 -4.81
CA ASP A 168 -25.29 2.96 -5.02
C ASP A 168 -23.79 3.21 -5.31
N ALA A 169 -23.48 4.21 -6.13
CA ALA A 169 -22.10 4.58 -6.43
C ALA A 169 -21.39 5.18 -5.21
N GLU A 170 -22.08 5.96 -4.39
CA GLU A 170 -21.54 6.51 -3.16
C GLU A 170 -21.25 5.39 -2.15
N GLU A 171 -22.19 4.47 -1.96
CA GLU A 171 -22.03 3.31 -1.09
C GLU A 171 -20.82 2.47 -1.53
N GLU A 172 -20.71 2.17 -2.82
CA GLU A 172 -19.58 1.42 -3.38
C GLU A 172 -18.24 2.14 -3.16
N THR A 173 -18.21 3.45 -3.38
CA THR A 173 -17.00 4.25 -3.20
C THR A 173 -16.52 4.18 -1.74
N VAL A 174 -17.42 4.34 -0.78
CA VAL A 174 -17.11 4.26 0.66
C VAL A 174 -16.78 2.81 1.08
N ARG A 175 -17.47 1.81 0.52
CA ARG A 175 -17.19 0.39 0.75
C ARG A 175 -15.75 0.05 0.41
N MET A 176 -15.26 0.47 -0.76
CA MET A 176 -13.88 0.17 -1.19
C MET A 176 -12.83 0.95 -0.41
N LEU A 177 -13.13 2.17 0.03
CA LEU A 177 -12.28 2.87 0.99
C LEU A 177 -12.12 2.07 2.29
N ASN A 178 -13.22 1.51 2.81
CA ASN A 178 -13.20 0.72 4.03
C ASN A 178 -12.46 -0.61 3.84
N VAL A 179 -12.57 -1.26 2.68
CA VAL A 179 -11.74 -2.42 2.33
C VAL A 179 -10.26 -2.06 2.41
N TYR A 180 -9.84 -0.94 1.84
CA TYR A 180 -8.45 -0.49 1.94
C TYR A 180 -8.02 -0.12 3.35
N LYS A 181 -8.89 0.51 4.15
CA LYS A 181 -8.63 0.76 5.58
C LYS A 181 -8.40 -0.54 6.33
N THR A 182 -9.30 -1.51 6.21
CA THR A 182 -9.17 -2.83 6.83
C THR A 182 -7.88 -3.51 6.40
N PHE A 183 -7.55 -3.48 5.11
CA PHE A 183 -6.30 -4.05 4.62
C PHE A 183 -5.06 -3.37 5.25
N ALA A 184 -5.01 -2.04 5.23
CA ALA A 184 -3.90 -1.29 5.80
C ALA A 184 -3.71 -1.60 7.30
N GLU A 185 -4.79 -1.54 8.08
CA GLU A 185 -4.71 -1.71 9.54
C GLU A 185 -4.48 -3.18 9.93
N GLU A 186 -5.22 -4.12 9.35
CA GLU A 186 -5.21 -5.51 9.80
C GLU A 186 -4.13 -6.37 9.15
N TYR A 187 -3.70 -6.08 7.92
CA TYR A 187 -2.70 -6.87 7.18
C TYR A 187 -1.34 -6.18 7.17
N MET A 188 -1.30 -4.89 6.87
CA MET A 188 -0.05 -4.13 6.89
C MET A 188 0.35 -3.63 8.28
N ALA A 189 -0.51 -3.78 9.29
CA ALA A 189 -0.30 -3.19 10.62
C ALA A 189 -0.03 -1.67 10.54
N LEU A 190 -0.69 -0.99 9.58
CA LEU A 190 -0.45 0.41 9.24
C LEU A 190 -1.68 1.25 9.62
N PRO A 191 -1.60 2.07 10.69
CA PRO A 191 -2.70 2.95 11.08
C PRO A 191 -2.89 4.08 10.07
N VAL A 192 -4.13 4.35 9.68
CA VAL A 192 -4.47 5.38 8.69
C VAL A 192 -5.52 6.35 9.20
N PHE A 193 -5.47 7.59 8.73
CA PHE A 193 -6.67 8.42 8.70
C PHE A 193 -7.43 8.10 7.41
N HIS A 194 -8.75 8.08 7.47
CA HIS A 194 -9.60 7.82 6.29
C HIS A 194 -10.65 8.91 6.19
N GLY A 195 -10.88 9.40 4.97
CA GLY A 195 -11.79 10.51 4.76
C GLY A 195 -11.77 11.08 3.35
N LYS A 196 -12.35 12.25 3.18
CA LYS A 196 -12.54 12.92 1.88
C LYS A 196 -11.34 13.81 1.53
N LYS A 197 -10.93 13.83 0.26
CA LYS A 197 -10.01 14.87 -0.26
C LYS A 197 -10.74 16.20 -0.40
N THR A 198 -9.97 17.29 -0.32
CA THR A 198 -10.46 18.62 -0.71
C THR A 198 -10.68 18.69 -2.22
N GLU A 199 -11.38 19.73 -2.68
CA GLU A 199 -11.58 19.97 -4.12
C GLU A 199 -10.27 20.22 -4.90
N SER A 200 -9.19 20.60 -4.22
CA SER A 200 -7.86 20.82 -4.83
C SER A 200 -7.07 19.52 -4.98
N GLU A 201 -7.31 18.55 -4.10
CA GLU A 201 -6.53 17.31 -3.99
C GLU A 201 -7.31 16.06 -4.46
N LYS A 202 -8.50 16.25 -5.04
CA LYS A 202 -9.29 15.17 -5.63
C LYS A 202 -8.72 14.72 -6.97
N PHE A 203 -9.05 13.50 -7.38
CA PHE A 203 -8.70 12.98 -8.69
C PHE A 203 -9.33 13.81 -9.83
N ALA A 204 -8.56 14.06 -10.89
CA ALA A 204 -9.04 14.76 -12.07
C ALA A 204 -10.17 13.97 -12.74
N GLY A 205 -11.32 14.61 -12.95
CA GLY A 205 -12.54 13.96 -13.45
C GLY A 205 -13.42 13.31 -12.38
N ALA A 206 -13.04 13.29 -11.10
CA ALA A 206 -13.90 12.79 -10.03
C ALA A 206 -14.88 13.85 -9.51
N LEU A 207 -16.11 13.42 -9.17
CA LEU A 207 -17.05 14.23 -8.39
C LEU A 207 -16.42 14.52 -7.02
N HIS A 208 -15.98 13.46 -6.33
CA HIS A 208 -15.12 13.56 -5.15
C HIS A 208 -14.25 12.32 -4.97
N THR A 209 -13.21 12.47 -4.14
CA THR A 209 -12.25 11.42 -3.83
C THR A 209 -12.21 11.18 -2.33
N TYR A 210 -12.13 9.92 -1.95
CA TYR A 210 -11.79 9.46 -0.63
C TYR A 210 -10.40 8.84 -0.62
N CYS A 211 -9.73 8.90 0.52
CA CYS A 211 -8.39 8.36 0.68
C CYS A 211 -8.14 7.79 2.07
N ILE A 212 -7.15 6.90 2.15
CA ILE A 212 -6.47 6.54 3.39
C ILE A 212 -5.07 7.18 3.42
N GLU A 213 -4.74 7.88 4.50
CA GLU A 213 -3.48 8.60 4.69
C GLU A 213 -2.72 8.00 5.88
N ALA A 214 -1.51 7.52 5.60
CA ALA A 214 -0.59 6.96 6.59
C ALA A 214 0.54 7.96 6.92
N MET A 215 1.12 7.84 8.11
CA MET A 215 2.34 8.55 8.50
C MET A 215 3.54 7.60 8.45
N MET A 216 4.60 8.01 7.77
CA MET A 216 5.87 7.27 7.69
C MET A 216 6.79 7.63 8.87
N GLN A 217 7.87 6.88 9.11
CA GLN A 217 8.79 7.15 10.23
C GLN A 217 9.52 8.50 10.14
N ASP A 218 9.65 9.11 8.95
CA ASP A 218 10.10 10.50 8.77
C ASP A 218 8.96 11.53 8.91
N LYS A 219 7.82 11.11 9.46
CA LYS A 219 6.63 11.90 9.79
C LYS A 219 5.87 12.47 8.60
N LYS A 220 6.32 12.21 7.37
CA LYS A 220 5.60 12.61 6.16
C LYS A 220 4.38 11.72 5.90
N ALA A 221 3.40 12.34 5.29
CA ALA A 221 2.17 11.72 4.82
C ALA A 221 2.43 10.85 3.58
N LEU A 222 1.75 9.70 3.53
CA LEU A 222 1.69 8.85 2.37
C LEU A 222 0.24 8.41 2.12
N GLN A 223 -0.30 8.77 0.96
CA GLN A 223 -1.59 8.23 0.52
C GLN A 223 -1.43 6.73 0.23
N ALA A 224 -2.13 5.91 0.99
CA ALA A 224 -2.03 4.44 0.92
C ALA A 224 -3.14 3.80 0.07
N GLY A 225 -4.12 4.57 -0.40
CA GLY A 225 -5.17 4.09 -1.29
C GLY A 225 -6.24 5.15 -1.52
N THR A 226 -6.92 5.08 -2.66
CA THR A 226 -7.99 6.02 -3.03
C THR A 226 -9.20 5.32 -3.59
N SER A 227 -10.36 5.92 -3.35
CA SER A 227 -11.64 5.52 -3.92
C SER A 227 -12.38 6.77 -4.37
N HIS A 228 -12.89 6.76 -5.59
CA HIS A 228 -13.39 7.92 -6.32
C HIS A 228 -14.84 7.70 -6.73
N ASN A 229 -15.72 8.61 -6.35
CA ASN A 229 -17.01 8.74 -7.00
C ASN A 229 -16.78 9.62 -8.23
N LEU A 230 -16.91 9.04 -9.42
CA LEU A 230 -16.65 9.71 -10.69
C LEU A 230 -17.91 10.42 -11.24
N GLY A 231 -19.04 10.29 -10.54
CA GLY A 231 -20.32 10.83 -10.99
C GLY A 231 -20.73 10.24 -12.32
N GLU A 232 -21.26 11.08 -13.21
CA GLU A 232 -21.62 10.68 -14.58
C GLU A 232 -20.55 11.12 -15.60
N ASN A 233 -19.38 11.60 -15.18
CA ASN A 233 -18.42 12.28 -16.06
C ASN A 233 -17.93 11.37 -17.19
N PHE A 234 -17.43 10.17 -16.84
CA PHE A 234 -17.00 9.18 -17.83
C PHE A 234 -18.17 8.58 -18.61
N ALA A 235 -19.32 8.38 -17.95
CA ALA A 235 -20.52 7.91 -18.62
C ALA A 235 -20.98 8.87 -19.73
N LYS A 236 -20.91 10.19 -19.50
CA LYS A 236 -21.21 11.22 -20.51
C LYS A 236 -20.14 11.25 -21.61
N ALA A 237 -18.86 11.19 -21.26
CA ALA A 237 -17.77 11.21 -22.23
C ALA A 237 -17.77 10.01 -23.21
N PHE A 238 -18.19 8.83 -22.72
CA PHE A 238 -18.24 7.59 -23.51
C PHE A 238 -19.65 7.17 -23.95
N ASP A 239 -20.66 8.01 -23.69
CA ASP A 239 -22.08 7.75 -23.96
C ASP A 239 -22.61 6.42 -23.38
N VAL A 240 -22.26 6.14 -22.13
CA VAL A 240 -22.68 4.93 -21.41
C VAL A 240 -24.03 5.16 -20.74
N LYS A 241 -25.09 4.72 -21.41
CA LYS A 241 -26.47 4.82 -20.93
C LYS A 241 -27.06 3.44 -20.65
N PHE A 242 -28.11 3.41 -19.85
CA PHE A 242 -28.96 2.24 -19.66
C PHE A 242 -30.43 2.62 -19.71
N GLN A 243 -31.29 1.68 -20.11
CA GLN A 243 -32.73 1.80 -19.95
C GLN A 243 -33.13 1.44 -18.51
N ASP A 244 -33.70 2.39 -17.79
CA ASP A 244 -34.20 2.20 -16.42
C ASP A 244 -35.51 1.37 -16.39
N ALA A 245 -36.00 1.05 -15.19
CA ALA A 245 -37.24 0.29 -15.01
C ALA A 245 -38.50 1.00 -15.58
N ASN A 246 -38.45 2.33 -15.74
CA ASN A 246 -39.50 3.15 -16.35
C ASN A 246 -39.33 3.31 -17.86
N LYS A 247 -38.35 2.63 -18.46
CA LYS A 247 -37.97 2.67 -19.88
C LYS A 247 -37.30 3.98 -20.31
N GLU A 248 -36.86 4.81 -19.39
CA GLU A 248 -36.10 6.03 -19.68
C GLU A 248 -34.62 5.71 -19.85
N LEU A 249 -33.95 6.40 -20.79
CA LEU A 249 -32.50 6.30 -20.95
C LEU A 249 -31.81 7.25 -19.97
N ARG A 250 -30.93 6.70 -19.12
CA ARG A 250 -30.13 7.45 -18.13
C ARG A 250 -28.65 7.12 -18.27
N TYR A 251 -27.79 8.05 -17.86
CA TYR A 251 -26.37 7.77 -17.69
C TYR A 251 -26.14 6.94 -16.42
N VAL A 252 -25.13 6.09 -16.45
CA VAL A 252 -24.69 5.35 -15.26
C VAL A 252 -23.84 6.23 -14.34
N TRP A 253 -23.83 5.88 -13.06
CA TRP A 253 -22.95 6.46 -12.06
C TRP A 253 -21.67 5.63 -11.92
N ALA A 254 -20.53 6.29 -11.97
CA ALA A 254 -19.22 5.68 -12.09
C ALA A 254 -18.44 5.73 -10.77
N THR A 255 -17.72 4.66 -10.44
CA THR A 255 -16.67 4.70 -9.39
C THR A 255 -15.37 4.08 -9.90
N SER A 256 -14.25 4.56 -9.37
CA SER A 256 -12.91 4.00 -9.59
C SER A 256 -12.14 3.97 -8.28
N TRP A 257 -11.32 2.95 -8.03
CA TRP A 257 -10.56 2.82 -6.80
C TRP A 257 -9.28 2.03 -7.03
N GLY A 258 -8.20 2.39 -6.34
CA GLY A 258 -6.89 1.79 -6.63
C GLY A 258 -5.84 1.87 -5.54
N VAL A 259 -4.97 0.87 -5.55
CA VAL A 259 -3.73 0.79 -4.76
C VAL A 259 -2.61 0.22 -5.61
N SER A 260 -1.38 0.62 -5.33
CA SER A 260 -0.21 0.15 -6.08
C SER A 260 0.85 -0.46 -5.18
N THR A 261 1.95 -0.90 -5.80
CA THR A 261 3.17 -1.30 -5.09
C THR A 261 3.73 -0.23 -4.14
N ARG A 262 3.20 1.01 -4.17
CA ARG A 262 3.41 2.04 -3.14
C ARG A 262 3.15 1.53 -1.72
N LEU A 263 2.23 0.57 -1.56
CA LEU A 263 1.98 -0.09 -0.28
C LEU A 263 3.20 -0.83 0.27
N ILE A 264 4.06 -1.40 -0.59
CA ILE A 264 5.31 -2.04 -0.14
C ILE A 264 6.26 -0.98 0.41
N GLY A 265 6.38 0.17 -0.27
CA GLY A 265 7.15 1.31 0.24
C GLY A 265 6.63 1.82 1.58
N ALA A 266 5.30 1.91 1.73
CA ALA A 266 4.66 2.28 3.00
C ALA A 266 5.01 1.31 4.13
N LEU A 267 4.93 0.01 3.86
CA LEU A 267 5.25 -1.07 4.82
C LEU A 267 6.71 -0.96 5.29
N ILE A 268 7.64 -0.78 4.35
CA ILE A 268 9.06 -0.63 4.66
C ILE A 268 9.27 0.56 5.60
N MET A 269 8.74 1.73 5.22
CA MET A 269 8.93 2.99 5.96
C MET A 269 8.14 3.08 7.27
N ALA A 270 7.13 2.24 7.48
CA ALA A 270 6.41 2.19 8.74
C ALA A 270 7.12 1.32 9.78
N HIS A 271 7.70 0.19 9.36
CA HIS A 271 8.08 -0.88 10.29
C HIS A 271 9.57 -1.16 10.39
N SER A 272 10.32 -0.96 9.31
CA SER A 272 11.74 -1.34 9.23
C SER A 272 12.58 -0.50 10.19
N ASP A 273 13.79 -0.97 10.47
CA ASP A 273 14.73 -0.28 11.36
C ASP A 273 16.16 -0.30 10.80
N ASP A 274 17.11 0.21 11.58
CA ASP A 274 18.51 0.33 11.16
C ASP A 274 19.23 -1.03 11.06
N ASN A 275 18.59 -2.13 11.46
CA ASN A 275 19.10 -3.49 11.33
C ASN A 275 18.54 -4.23 10.11
N GLY A 276 17.51 -3.69 9.43
CA GLY A 276 16.94 -4.30 8.25
C GLY A 276 15.42 -4.17 8.13
N LEU A 277 14.87 -4.98 7.24
CA LEU A 277 13.44 -5.06 6.99
C LEU A 277 12.70 -5.58 8.24
N VAL A 278 11.47 -5.11 8.46
CA VAL A 278 10.54 -5.67 9.46
C VAL A 278 9.19 -5.86 8.78
N LEU A 279 8.72 -7.11 8.70
CA LEU A 279 7.48 -7.43 7.99
C LEU A 279 6.35 -7.78 8.96
N PRO A 280 5.13 -7.24 8.75
CA PRO A 280 3.91 -7.79 9.34
C PRO A 280 3.76 -9.28 8.97
N PRO A 281 3.55 -10.18 9.96
CA PRO A 281 3.42 -11.60 9.73
C PRO A 281 2.42 -12.01 8.65
N LYS A 282 1.32 -11.27 8.48
CA LYS A 282 0.33 -11.58 7.44
C LYS A 282 0.86 -11.39 6.01
N LEU A 283 1.86 -10.53 5.81
CA LEU A 283 2.44 -10.23 4.49
C LEU A 283 3.87 -10.77 4.30
N ALA A 284 4.52 -11.26 5.36
CA ALA A 284 5.88 -11.80 5.29
C ALA A 284 5.98 -13.05 4.39
N PRO A 285 6.85 -13.09 3.36
CA PRO A 285 7.07 -14.27 2.50
C PRO A 285 7.41 -15.53 3.31
N THR A 286 8.29 -15.38 4.29
CA THR A 286 8.59 -16.39 5.30
C THR A 286 8.23 -15.81 6.65
N GLN A 287 7.39 -16.51 7.41
CA GLN A 287 6.98 -16.11 8.76
C GLN A 287 7.93 -16.67 9.82
N VAL A 288 8.37 -17.91 9.61
CA VAL A 288 9.30 -18.61 10.51
C VAL A 288 10.47 -19.14 9.70
N VAL A 289 11.69 -18.83 10.13
CA VAL A 289 12.90 -19.51 9.65
C VAL A 289 13.46 -20.40 10.74
N ILE A 290 13.75 -21.65 10.41
CA ILE A 290 14.39 -22.61 11.31
C ILE A 290 15.85 -22.75 10.89
N ILE A 291 16.77 -22.58 11.84
CA ILE A 291 18.21 -22.65 11.64
C ILE A 291 18.77 -23.79 12.50
N PRO A 292 19.02 -24.97 11.88
CA PRO A 292 19.75 -26.05 12.51
C PRO A 292 21.17 -25.60 12.88
N ILE A 293 21.60 -25.90 14.11
CA ILE A 293 22.93 -25.62 14.62
C ILE A 293 23.61 -26.95 14.90
N PHE A 294 24.79 -27.19 14.33
CA PHE A 294 25.50 -28.47 14.42
C PHE A 294 27.01 -28.26 14.28
N LYS A 295 27.79 -29.25 14.74
CA LYS A 295 29.26 -29.28 14.59
C LYS A 295 29.75 -30.40 13.66
N ASP A 296 28.97 -31.44 13.50
CA ASP A 296 29.25 -32.60 12.67
C ASP A 296 28.00 -33.07 11.91
N ASP A 297 28.17 -34.06 11.04
CA ASP A 297 27.09 -34.58 10.18
C ASP A 297 26.00 -35.30 10.96
N ALA A 298 26.32 -35.90 12.11
CA ALA A 298 25.33 -36.59 12.94
C ALA A 298 24.41 -35.59 13.63
N GLU A 299 24.98 -34.54 14.23
CA GLU A 299 24.23 -33.42 14.79
C GLU A 299 23.43 -32.68 13.70
N LYS A 300 23.99 -32.53 12.49
CA LYS A 300 23.29 -31.92 11.35
C LYS A 300 22.04 -32.72 10.99
N GLN A 301 22.18 -34.03 10.80
CA GLN A 301 21.06 -34.89 10.47
C GLN A 301 19.97 -34.83 11.54
N GLN A 302 20.36 -34.95 12.82
CA GLN A 302 19.43 -34.88 13.95
C GLN A 302 18.64 -33.55 13.98
N THR A 303 19.33 -32.43 13.83
CA THR A 303 18.72 -31.09 13.91
C THR A 303 17.87 -30.77 12.68
N VAL A 304 18.30 -31.16 11.49
CA VAL A 304 17.52 -30.99 10.25
C VAL A 304 16.25 -31.84 10.28
N ASP A 305 16.30 -33.08 10.75
CA ASP A 305 15.10 -33.93 10.85
C ASP A 305 14.08 -33.40 11.85
N ALA A 306 14.56 -32.87 12.99
CA ALA A 306 13.69 -32.18 13.94
C ALA A 306 13.08 -30.89 13.32
N ALA A 307 13.88 -30.10 12.59
CA ALA A 307 13.39 -28.91 11.89
C ALA A 307 12.31 -29.25 10.84
N ARG A 308 12.48 -30.36 10.12
CA ARG A 308 11.47 -30.86 9.16
C ARG A 308 10.16 -31.22 9.87
N LYS A 309 10.21 -31.89 11.02
CA LYS A 309 9.02 -32.21 11.82
C LYS A 309 8.28 -30.95 12.27
N ILE A 310 9.01 -29.97 12.80
CA ILE A 310 8.45 -28.67 13.20
C ILE A 310 7.81 -27.96 12.01
N LYS A 311 8.51 -27.91 10.87
CA LYS A 311 8.00 -27.31 9.63
C LYS A 311 6.66 -27.92 9.21
N MET A 312 6.52 -29.26 9.24
CA MET A 312 5.26 -29.91 8.89
C MET A 312 4.12 -29.49 9.82
N GLN A 313 4.35 -29.50 11.14
CA GLN A 313 3.35 -29.07 12.14
C GLN A 313 2.88 -27.63 11.92
N LEU A 314 3.80 -26.73 11.53
CA LEU A 314 3.48 -25.33 11.29
C LEU A 314 2.78 -25.12 9.94
N ILE A 315 3.14 -25.88 8.90
CA ILE A 315 2.42 -25.85 7.61
C ILE A 315 0.96 -26.29 7.77
N GLU A 316 0.67 -27.27 8.63
CA GLU A 316 -0.72 -27.65 8.98
C GLU A 316 -1.53 -26.51 9.61
N LYS A 317 -0.86 -25.48 10.13
CA LYS A 317 -1.46 -24.24 10.65
C LYS A 317 -1.44 -23.10 9.63
N ASN A 318 -1.15 -23.38 8.36
CA ASN A 318 -0.96 -22.40 7.28
C ASN A 318 0.17 -21.40 7.52
N ILE A 319 1.21 -21.80 8.28
CA ILE A 319 2.38 -20.95 8.53
C ILE A 319 3.44 -21.19 7.46
N ARG A 320 3.99 -20.09 6.91
CA ARG A 320 5.05 -20.10 5.91
C ARG A 320 6.42 -20.28 6.57
N VAL A 321 7.01 -21.46 6.40
CA VAL A 321 8.25 -21.86 7.08
C VAL A 321 9.39 -22.19 6.12
N HIS A 322 10.57 -21.62 6.38
CA HIS A 322 11.81 -21.95 5.70
C HIS A 322 12.79 -22.66 6.65
N ILE A 323 13.56 -23.63 6.14
CA ILE A 323 14.66 -24.26 6.89
C ILE A 323 15.95 -23.86 6.19
N ASP A 324 16.88 -23.26 6.92
CA ASP A 324 18.18 -22.86 6.41
C ASP A 324 19.29 -23.80 6.91
N ASP A 325 19.48 -24.90 6.18
CA ASP A 325 20.44 -25.96 6.45
C ASP A 325 21.77 -25.83 5.68
N ARG A 326 21.99 -24.70 4.99
CA ARG A 326 23.24 -24.37 4.26
C ARG A 326 24.45 -24.49 5.19
N ASP A 327 25.38 -25.39 4.92
CA ASP A 327 26.53 -25.67 5.79
C ASP A 327 27.73 -24.77 5.52
N GLN A 328 27.76 -24.08 4.37
CA GLN A 328 28.80 -23.11 4.02
C GLN A 328 28.74 -21.81 4.86
N TYR A 329 27.70 -21.61 5.66
CA TYR A 329 27.51 -20.42 6.49
C TYR A 329 27.40 -20.75 7.98
N ARG A 330 28.13 -20.00 8.80
CA ARG A 330 28.01 -20.09 10.27
C ARG A 330 26.63 -19.59 10.73
N PRO A 331 26.08 -20.10 11.86
CA PRO A 331 24.78 -19.68 12.36
C PRO A 331 24.61 -18.16 12.49
N GLY A 332 25.61 -17.44 13.02
CA GLY A 332 25.56 -15.98 13.16
C GLY A 332 25.42 -15.23 11.83
N TRP A 333 25.94 -15.78 10.73
CA TRP A 333 25.75 -15.19 9.40
C TRP A 333 24.29 -15.35 8.94
N LYS A 334 23.73 -16.56 9.11
CA LYS A 334 22.32 -16.84 8.81
C LYS A 334 21.38 -15.98 9.65
N PHE A 335 21.69 -15.80 10.93
CA PHE A 335 20.91 -14.97 11.85
C PHE A 335 20.75 -13.55 11.31
N ASN A 336 21.87 -12.94 10.91
CA ASN A 336 21.89 -11.60 10.34
C ASN A 336 21.16 -11.53 9.00
N GLU A 337 21.32 -12.53 8.11
CA GLU A 337 20.63 -12.54 6.82
C GLU A 337 19.10 -12.55 6.98
N TRP A 338 18.58 -13.40 7.87
CA TRP A 338 17.13 -13.51 8.06
C TRP A 338 16.54 -12.36 8.88
N GLU A 339 17.31 -11.76 9.79
CA GLU A 339 16.94 -10.49 10.44
C GLU A 339 16.87 -9.35 9.41
N LEU A 340 17.87 -9.26 8.53
CA LEU A 340 17.95 -8.28 7.46
C LEU A 340 16.76 -8.41 6.48
N LYS A 341 16.40 -9.65 6.13
CA LYS A 341 15.23 -9.99 5.30
C LYS A 341 13.89 -9.88 6.04
N GLY A 342 13.89 -9.52 7.32
CA GLY A 342 12.69 -9.21 8.09
C GLY A 342 11.78 -10.39 8.41
N VAL A 343 12.33 -11.60 8.52
CA VAL A 343 11.55 -12.78 8.92
C VAL A 343 11.04 -12.59 10.36
N PRO A 344 9.73 -12.64 10.62
CA PRO A 344 9.14 -12.36 11.94
C PRO A 344 9.71 -13.20 13.07
N ILE A 345 9.89 -14.50 12.87
CA ILE A 345 10.38 -15.44 13.89
C ILE A 345 11.55 -16.24 13.34
N ARG A 346 12.66 -16.26 14.09
CA ARG A 346 13.78 -17.18 13.87
C ARG A 346 13.82 -18.22 14.97
N MET A 347 13.85 -19.50 14.59
CA MET A 347 14.04 -20.64 15.48
C MET A 347 15.47 -21.15 15.39
N GLU A 348 16.16 -21.19 16.51
CA GLU A 348 17.50 -21.73 16.68
C GLU A 348 17.38 -23.15 17.26
N LEU A 349 17.86 -24.15 16.51
CA LEU A 349 17.67 -25.56 16.87
C LEU A 349 19.01 -26.28 16.96
N GLY A 350 19.57 -26.36 18.16
CA GLY A 350 20.81 -27.08 18.45
C GLY A 350 20.58 -28.43 19.14
N PRO A 351 21.62 -29.29 19.23
CA PRO A 351 21.51 -30.63 19.83
C PRO A 351 21.19 -30.56 21.33
N LYS A 352 21.71 -29.54 22.03
CA LYS A 352 21.41 -29.30 23.45
C LYS A 352 19.95 -28.96 23.69
N ASP A 353 19.37 -28.11 22.83
CA ASP A 353 17.95 -27.73 22.92
C ASP A 353 17.05 -28.91 22.57
N LEU A 354 17.41 -29.71 21.56
CA LEU A 354 16.70 -30.94 21.25
C LEU A 354 16.74 -31.95 22.39
N ALA A 355 17.89 -32.14 23.04
CA ALA A 355 18.01 -33.02 24.20
C ALA A 355 17.13 -32.54 25.38
N ALA A 356 16.93 -31.23 25.51
CA ALA A 356 16.05 -30.62 26.51
C ALA A 356 14.56 -30.51 26.06
N GLY A 357 14.23 -31.02 24.86
CA GLY A 357 12.88 -30.98 24.30
C GLY A 357 12.40 -29.55 24.02
N GLN A 358 13.29 -28.64 23.61
CA GLN A 358 12.97 -27.23 23.40
C GLN A 358 13.59 -26.64 22.13
N VAL A 359 13.18 -25.41 21.80
CA VAL A 359 13.74 -24.55 20.76
C VAL A 359 13.87 -23.14 21.28
N VAL A 360 14.83 -22.37 20.76
CA VAL A 360 14.98 -20.95 21.08
C VAL A 360 14.41 -20.12 19.93
N CYS A 361 13.47 -19.23 20.23
CA CYS A 361 12.83 -18.33 19.27
C CYS A 361 13.32 -16.89 19.48
N ALA A 362 13.71 -16.21 18.41
CA ALA A 362 13.96 -14.77 18.38
C ALA A 362 12.91 -14.08 17.51
N ARG A 363 12.41 -12.92 17.96
CA ARG A 363 11.42 -12.13 17.23
C ARG A 363 12.07 -10.94 16.54
N ARG A 364 11.64 -10.60 15.33
CA ARG A 364 12.21 -9.49 14.56
C ARG A 364 11.70 -8.12 14.99
N ASP A 365 10.49 -8.02 15.53
CA ASP A 365 9.89 -6.77 15.98
C ASP A 365 10.54 -6.21 17.27
N LYS A 366 11.30 -7.05 17.99
CA LYS A 366 12.04 -6.72 19.19
C LYS A 366 13.54 -6.72 18.92
N THR A 367 14.20 -5.59 19.12
CA THR A 367 15.63 -5.41 18.78
C THR A 367 16.59 -5.70 19.93
N GLU A 368 16.09 -5.97 21.14
CA GLU A 368 16.94 -6.25 22.30
C GLU A 368 17.35 -7.74 22.37
N LYS A 369 18.65 -8.01 22.56
CA LYS A 369 19.23 -9.37 22.57
C LYS A 369 18.65 -10.29 23.66
N THR A 370 18.01 -9.71 24.67
CA THR A 370 17.40 -10.39 25.81
C THR A 370 16.00 -10.96 25.53
N ASP A 371 15.41 -10.68 24.37
CA ASP A 371 14.03 -11.08 24.01
C ASP A 371 13.91 -12.47 23.37
N LYS A 372 14.92 -13.35 23.55
CA LYS A 372 14.82 -14.74 23.11
C LYS A 372 13.88 -15.52 24.02
N ILE A 373 12.96 -16.25 23.41
CA ILE A 373 11.96 -17.07 24.10
C ILE A 373 12.33 -18.55 23.94
N THR A 374 12.47 -19.27 25.04
CA THR A 374 12.62 -20.74 24.99
C THR A 374 11.22 -21.37 25.00
N MET A 375 10.97 -22.29 24.07
CA MET A 375 9.67 -22.93 23.88
C MET A 375 9.83 -24.44 23.84
N LYS A 376 8.94 -25.20 24.49
CA LYS A 376 8.94 -26.66 24.39
C LYS A 376 8.48 -27.09 23.00
N LEU A 377 9.10 -28.16 22.48
CA LEU A 377 8.81 -28.63 21.11
C LEU A 377 7.34 -28.98 20.90
N GLU A 378 6.69 -29.54 21.93
CA GLU A 378 5.27 -29.91 21.92
C GLU A 378 4.31 -28.71 21.83
N GLU A 379 4.75 -27.53 22.28
CA GLU A 379 3.94 -26.31 22.30
C GLU A 379 4.06 -25.49 21.00
N ILE A 380 4.99 -25.84 20.11
CA ILE A 380 5.29 -25.03 18.91
C ILE A 380 4.05 -24.84 18.03
N SER A 381 3.30 -25.93 17.80
CA SER A 381 2.12 -25.90 16.93
C SER A 381 0.99 -25.00 17.43
N SER A 382 0.92 -24.71 18.73
CA SER A 382 -0.10 -23.86 19.34
C SER A 382 0.41 -22.45 19.64
N LYS A 383 1.67 -22.28 20.05
CA LYS A 383 2.22 -20.98 20.45
C LYS A 383 2.70 -20.11 19.30
N ILE A 384 3.19 -20.69 18.21
CA ILE A 384 3.69 -19.87 17.08
C ILE A 384 2.59 -19.06 16.38
N PRO A 385 1.38 -19.59 16.09
CA PRO A 385 0.29 -18.77 15.57
C PRO A 385 0.02 -17.55 16.47
N LEU A 386 -0.09 -17.76 17.79
CA LEU A 386 -0.32 -16.70 18.76
C LEU A 386 0.81 -15.67 18.80
N LEU A 387 2.05 -16.12 18.65
CA LEU A 387 3.21 -15.25 18.62
C LEU A 387 3.23 -14.38 17.35
N LEU A 388 2.84 -14.94 16.19
CA LEU A 388 2.68 -14.17 14.96
C LEU A 388 1.56 -13.12 15.10
N ASP A 389 0.43 -13.46 15.72
CA ASP A 389 -0.65 -12.51 16.00
C ASP A 389 -0.19 -11.39 16.95
N GLU A 390 0.59 -11.73 17.98
CA GLU A 390 1.17 -10.75 18.90
C GLU A 390 2.14 -9.81 18.18
N ILE A 391 3.01 -10.32 17.30
CA ILE A 391 3.91 -9.50 16.47
C ILE A 391 3.09 -8.56 15.58
N GLN A 392 2.05 -9.05 14.90
CA GLN A 392 1.17 -8.22 14.07
C GLN A 392 0.56 -7.06 14.89
N LYS A 393 0.03 -7.36 16.08
CA LYS A 393 -0.56 -6.38 16.98
C LYS A 393 0.48 -5.36 17.48
N ASN A 394 1.65 -5.82 17.90
CA ASN A 394 2.71 -4.94 18.40
C ASN A 394 3.20 -3.95 17.33
N LEU A 395 3.33 -4.41 16.08
CA LEU A 395 3.66 -3.53 14.96
C LEU A 395 2.61 -2.44 14.76
N PHE A 396 1.32 -2.82 14.82
CA PHE A 396 0.22 -1.87 14.68
C PHE A 396 0.20 -0.87 15.83
N ASP A 397 0.26 -1.33 17.07
CA ASP A 397 0.22 -0.47 18.27
C ASP A 397 1.40 0.52 18.28
N ARG A 398 2.59 0.05 17.91
CA ARG A 398 3.79 0.90 17.79
C ARG A 398 3.62 1.96 16.71
N ALA A 399 3.17 1.59 15.52
CA ALA A 399 2.93 2.53 14.44
C ALA A 399 1.81 3.53 14.78
N LYS A 400 0.75 3.06 15.46
CA LYS A 400 -0.38 3.89 15.89
C LYS A 400 0.06 4.89 16.93
N LYS A 401 0.80 4.44 17.95
CA LYS A 401 1.41 5.32 18.94
C LYS A 401 2.31 6.36 18.28
N PHE A 402 3.17 5.96 17.34
CA PHE A 402 4.02 6.90 16.61
C PHE A 402 3.20 7.97 15.88
N ARG A 403 2.17 7.57 15.13
CA ARG A 403 1.28 8.51 14.43
C ARG A 403 0.58 9.47 15.41
N ASP A 404 0.02 8.93 16.49
CA ASP A 404 -0.75 9.70 17.47
C ASP A 404 0.17 10.68 18.24
N ASP A 405 1.38 10.27 18.62
CA ASP A 405 2.40 11.13 19.25
C ASP A 405 2.90 12.25 18.32
N HIS A 406 2.73 12.10 17.01
CA HIS A 406 3.14 13.05 15.97
C HIS A 406 1.93 13.65 15.22
N THR A 407 0.75 13.61 15.83
CA THR A 407 -0.44 14.30 15.35
C THR A 407 -0.81 15.38 16.36
N PHE A 408 -0.68 16.64 15.95
CA PHE A 408 -0.89 17.80 16.81
C PHE A 408 -2.19 18.51 16.45
N GLN A 409 -2.68 19.35 17.35
CA GLN A 409 -3.75 20.31 17.05
C GLN A 409 -3.17 21.71 17.00
N ALA A 410 -3.56 22.50 16.00
CA ALA A 410 -3.15 23.90 15.89
C ALA A 410 -4.35 24.83 16.03
N SER A 411 -4.18 25.89 16.81
CA SER A 411 -5.18 26.91 17.09
C SER A 411 -4.96 28.21 16.31
N SER A 412 -3.78 28.37 15.69
CA SER A 412 -3.43 29.54 14.88
C SER A 412 -2.56 29.17 13.67
N TYR A 413 -2.56 30.02 12.64
CA TYR A 413 -1.73 29.83 11.45
C TYR A 413 -0.24 29.76 11.77
N ASP A 414 0.22 30.53 12.77
CA ASP A 414 1.62 30.52 13.21
C ASP A 414 2.01 29.21 13.90
N GLU A 415 1.12 28.63 14.72
CA GLU A 415 1.33 27.30 15.29
C GLU A 415 1.41 26.22 14.20
N LEU A 416 0.49 26.26 13.22
CA LEU A 416 0.54 25.35 12.07
C LEU A 416 1.86 25.49 11.33
N LYS A 417 2.30 26.73 11.05
CA LYS A 417 3.56 27.00 10.38
C LYS A 417 4.75 26.41 11.14
N LYS A 418 4.80 26.63 12.45
CA LYS A 418 5.85 26.08 13.31
C LYS A 418 5.89 24.55 13.26
N TYR A 419 4.75 23.88 13.38
CA TYR A 419 4.69 22.42 13.26
C TYR A 419 5.18 21.91 11.90
N MET A 420 4.88 22.64 10.81
CA MET A 420 5.36 22.27 9.48
C MET A 420 6.86 22.55 9.31
N GLU A 421 7.40 23.63 9.86
CA GLU A 421 8.84 23.94 9.82
C GLU A 421 9.66 22.92 10.62
N ASP A 422 9.14 22.46 11.77
CA ASP A 422 9.77 21.46 12.64
C ASP A 422 9.60 20.01 12.13
N ASP A 423 8.98 19.80 10.96
CA ASP A 423 8.61 18.48 10.43
C ASP A 423 7.90 17.62 11.49
N ALA A 424 6.97 18.22 12.24
CA ALA A 424 6.36 17.60 13.41
C ALA A 424 5.47 16.39 13.06
N GLY A 425 4.92 16.36 11.85
CA GLY A 425 4.06 15.30 11.35
C GLY A 425 2.71 15.83 10.89
N PHE A 426 1.64 15.26 11.43
CA PHE A 426 0.28 15.68 11.11
C PHE A 426 -0.18 16.81 12.03
N VAL A 427 -0.99 17.72 11.47
CA VAL A 427 -1.69 18.74 12.23
C VAL A 427 -3.16 18.69 11.89
N GLN A 428 -3.99 18.51 12.91
CA GLN A 428 -5.44 18.61 12.83
C GLN A 428 -5.88 20.03 13.16
N CYS A 429 -6.68 20.64 12.28
CA CYS A 429 -7.19 21.98 12.51
C CYS A 429 -8.54 22.20 11.82
N PHE A 430 -9.25 23.25 12.20
CA PHE A 430 -10.48 23.68 11.55
C PHE A 430 -10.21 24.27 10.16
N TRP A 431 -11.07 23.92 9.20
CA TRP A 431 -10.89 24.29 7.81
C TRP A 431 -12.20 24.76 7.14
N ALA A 432 -12.08 25.87 6.41
CA ALA A 432 -13.08 26.42 5.52
C ALA A 432 -12.39 27.15 4.35
N GLY A 433 -11.19 26.68 3.99
CA GLY A 433 -10.34 27.30 2.99
C GLY A 433 -10.71 26.89 1.57
N SER A 434 -10.41 27.78 0.63
CA SER A 434 -10.57 27.56 -0.82
C SER A 434 -9.32 26.95 -1.46
N ARG A 435 -9.34 26.79 -2.79
CA ARG A 435 -8.17 26.33 -3.56
C ARG A 435 -6.97 27.28 -3.40
N GLU A 436 -7.24 28.58 -3.31
CA GLU A 436 -6.21 29.60 -3.08
C GLU A 436 -5.58 29.46 -1.70
N ASP A 437 -6.37 29.13 -0.67
CA ASP A 437 -5.87 28.89 0.69
C ASP A 437 -4.98 27.63 0.75
N GLU A 438 -5.35 26.55 0.03
CA GLU A 438 -4.51 25.35 -0.08
C GLU A 438 -3.21 25.62 -0.85
N THR A 439 -3.27 26.42 -1.91
CA THR A 439 -2.08 26.86 -2.66
C THR A 439 -1.13 27.63 -1.75
N ARG A 440 -1.66 28.52 -0.91
CA ARG A 440 -0.89 29.26 0.08
C ARG A 440 -0.18 28.34 1.09
N LEU A 441 -0.87 27.32 1.61
CA LEU A 441 -0.25 26.31 2.49
C LEU A 441 0.92 25.59 1.79
N LYS A 442 0.72 25.21 0.52
CA LYS A 442 1.74 24.52 -0.27
C LYS A 442 2.95 25.42 -0.53
N ASP A 443 2.73 26.69 -0.86
CA ASP A 443 3.82 27.59 -1.18
C ASP A 443 4.64 27.97 0.06
N GLU A 444 3.95 28.33 1.15
CA GLU A 444 4.59 28.79 2.39
C GLU A 444 5.18 27.67 3.24
N MET A 445 4.55 26.47 3.27
CA MET A 445 4.90 25.41 4.22
C MET A 445 5.25 24.07 3.55
N LYS A 446 5.09 23.96 2.23
CA LYS A 446 5.21 22.69 1.48
C LYS A 446 4.27 21.60 2.00
N ALA A 447 3.19 22.00 2.66
CA ALA A 447 2.18 21.14 3.24
C ALA A 447 0.87 21.22 2.45
N THR A 448 0.08 20.15 2.50
CA THR A 448 -1.21 20.06 1.82
C THR A 448 -2.26 19.51 2.78
N VAL A 449 -3.54 19.78 2.49
CA VAL A 449 -4.63 19.08 3.17
C VAL A 449 -4.60 17.62 2.71
N ARG A 450 -4.38 16.71 3.65
CA ARG A 450 -4.25 15.28 3.38
C ARG A 450 -5.61 14.62 3.26
N CYS A 451 -6.49 14.89 4.22
CA CYS A 451 -7.87 14.44 4.17
C CYS A 451 -8.73 15.27 5.14
N ILE A 452 -10.04 15.22 4.91
CA ILE A 452 -11.12 15.59 5.83
C ILE A 452 -11.58 14.26 6.45
N PRO A 453 -11.16 13.91 7.68
CA PRO A 453 -11.49 12.61 8.29
C PRO A 453 -13.01 12.42 8.44
N PHE A 454 -13.50 11.19 8.41
CA PHE A 454 -14.92 10.91 8.70
C PHE A 454 -15.26 11.00 10.18
N ASP A 455 -14.36 10.54 11.06
CA ASP A 455 -14.53 10.59 12.50
C ASP A 455 -14.29 12.02 13.03
N GLN A 456 -15.32 12.87 12.92
CA GLN A 456 -15.31 14.23 13.46
C GLN A 456 -16.34 14.38 14.58
N SER A 457 -15.97 15.05 15.67
CA SER A 457 -16.86 15.32 16.81
C SER A 457 -17.99 16.31 16.49
N GLY A 458 -17.96 16.97 15.32
CA GLY A 458 -18.94 18.00 14.92
C GLY A 458 -18.80 19.33 15.67
N GLU A 459 -17.76 19.48 16.48
CA GLU A 459 -17.41 20.74 17.15
C GLU A 459 -17.28 21.88 16.15
N LYS A 460 -17.67 23.09 16.55
CA LYS A 460 -17.45 24.31 15.78
C LYS A 460 -16.15 24.97 16.19
N GLY A 461 -15.45 25.57 15.23
CA GLY A 461 -14.28 26.39 15.45
C GLY A 461 -14.06 27.37 14.30
N LYS A 462 -12.93 28.07 14.34
CA LYS A 462 -12.55 29.02 13.28
C LYS A 462 -11.51 28.39 12.38
N CYS A 463 -11.72 28.49 11.07
CA CYS A 463 -10.76 28.08 10.07
C CYS A 463 -9.40 28.74 10.35
N ILE A 464 -8.34 27.93 10.36
CA ILE A 464 -6.99 28.38 10.71
C ILE A 464 -6.41 29.39 9.71
N VAL A 465 -6.92 29.39 8.47
CA VAL A 465 -6.46 30.29 7.40
C VAL A 465 -7.40 31.48 7.22
N THR A 466 -8.71 31.25 7.17
CA THR A 466 -9.69 32.28 6.79
C THR A 466 -10.38 32.95 7.98
N GLY A 467 -10.28 32.38 9.19
CA GLY A 467 -10.98 32.83 10.39
C GLY A 467 -12.51 32.59 10.39
N LYS A 468 -13.08 32.06 9.29
CA LYS A 468 -14.51 31.74 9.17
C LYS A 468 -14.90 30.61 10.11
N GLU A 469 -16.12 30.65 10.62
CA GLU A 469 -16.66 29.53 11.40
C GLU A 469 -16.87 28.29 10.53
N THR A 470 -16.55 27.13 11.09
CA THR A 470 -16.70 25.83 10.43
C THR A 470 -16.81 24.72 11.47
N ASN A 471 -17.45 23.62 11.10
CA ASN A 471 -17.46 22.37 11.86
C ASN A 471 -16.56 21.29 11.23
N VAL A 472 -15.83 21.63 10.16
CA VAL A 472 -14.96 20.71 9.44
C VAL A 472 -13.55 20.83 9.98
N LYS A 473 -12.98 19.68 10.38
CA LYS A 473 -11.55 19.52 10.68
C LYS A 473 -10.86 18.77 9.54
N VAL A 474 -9.61 19.14 9.28
CA VAL A 474 -8.73 18.50 8.29
C VAL A 474 -7.45 18.02 8.94
N ILE A 475 -6.79 17.07 8.28
CA ILE A 475 -5.40 16.70 8.56
C ILE A 475 -4.50 17.39 7.52
N ILE A 476 -3.54 18.17 7.99
CA ILE A 476 -2.50 18.81 7.17
C ILE A 476 -1.16 18.12 7.44
N GLY A 477 -0.34 17.98 6.39
CA GLY A 477 1.03 17.49 6.52
C GLY A 477 1.82 17.62 5.24
N LYS A 478 3.15 17.49 5.36
CA LYS A 478 4.06 17.33 4.21
C LYS A 478 3.96 15.90 3.70
N ALA A 479 3.94 15.72 2.38
CA ALA A 479 3.71 14.41 1.75
C ALA A 479 4.86 13.98 0.82
N TYR A 480 4.87 12.69 0.47
CA TYR A 480 5.80 12.07 -0.47
C TYR A 480 5.47 12.28 -1.96
#